data_AF-A0A1M6R9I5-F1
#
_entry.id   AF-A0A1M6R9I5-F1
#
_cell.length_a   1.000
_cell.length_b   1.000
_cell.length_c   1.000
_cell.angle_alpha   90.00
_cell.angle_beta   90.00
_cell.angle_gamma   90.00
#
_symmetry.space_group_name_H-M   'P 1'
#
loop_
_entity.id
_entity.type
_entity.pdbx_description
1 polymer ?
#
loop_
_entity_poly.entity_id
_entity_poly.type
_entity_poly.pdbx_seq_one_letter_code
_entity_poly.pdbx_strand_id
1 'polypeptide(L)'
;MEEALLKERVEVLLDFIMKKCLWQFHSRAWDRERQNENIIQKTMQLLCGEPVSKDTPEERCYYADAAYLAESYKRLFPWVSELDKANLKEVMQGLKERLDFLLITGSLNKELTDPLY
;
A
#
# COMPACT_ATOMS: atom_id res chain seq x y z
N MET A 1 2.70 -17.00 8.68
CA MET A 1 4.17 -16.96 8.43
C MET A 1 4.94 -16.73 9.75
N GLU A 2 6.26 -16.96 9.83
CA GLU A 2 7.04 -16.54 11.03
C GLU A 2 7.03 -15.00 11.18
N GLU A 3 6.82 -14.50 12.40
CA GLU A 3 6.64 -13.06 12.67
C GLU A 3 7.82 -12.20 12.21
N ALA A 4 9.05 -12.66 12.43
CA ALA A 4 10.25 -11.95 11.99
C ALA A 4 10.29 -11.79 10.46
N LEU A 5 9.94 -12.85 9.72
CA LEU A 5 9.89 -12.84 8.27
C LEU A 5 8.75 -11.96 7.73
N LEU A 6 7.60 -11.97 8.39
CA LEU A 6 6.49 -11.06 8.07
C LEU A 6 6.96 -9.61 8.17
N LYS A 7 7.57 -9.25 9.29
CA LYS A 7 8.07 -7.91 9.55
C LYS A 7 9.13 -7.49 8.53
N GLU A 8 10.08 -8.36 8.22
CA GLU A 8 11.11 -8.09 7.19
C GLU A 8 10.46 -7.78 5.84
N ARG A 9 9.51 -8.63 5.40
CA ARG A 9 8.81 -8.47 4.13
C ARG A 9 8.00 -7.17 4.07
N VAL A 10 7.31 -6.83 5.17
CA VAL A 10 6.59 -5.55 5.28
C VAL A 10 7.55 -4.37 5.13
N GLU A 11 8.69 -4.37 5.84
CA GLU A 11 9.62 -3.25 5.84
C GLU A 11 10.30 -3.05 4.47
N VAL A 12 10.60 -4.11 3.71
CA VAL A 12 11.18 -3.94 2.35
C VAL A 12 10.16 -3.39 1.34
N LEU A 13 8.88 -3.79 1.44
CA LEU A 13 7.83 -3.23 0.59
C LEU A 13 7.55 -1.77 0.95
N LEU A 14 7.56 -1.44 2.25
CA LEU A 14 7.42 -0.09 2.76
C LEU A 14 8.56 0.81 2.29
N ASP A 15 9.82 0.36 2.40
CA ASP A 15 10.99 1.12 1.94
C ASP A 15 10.88 1.53 0.46
N PHE A 16 10.35 0.63 -0.38
CA PHE A 16 10.08 0.95 -1.77
C PHE A 16 9.03 2.08 -1.91
N ILE A 17 7.89 1.98 -1.20
CA ILE A 17 6.85 3.03 -1.21
C ILE A 17 7.45 4.36 -0.78
N MET A 18 8.17 4.37 0.34
CA MET A 18 8.78 5.57 0.90
C MET A 18 9.79 6.23 -0.05
N LYS A 19 10.44 5.48 -0.92
CA LYS A 19 11.42 5.98 -1.90
C LYS A 19 10.85 6.32 -3.26
N LYS A 20 9.71 5.74 -3.65
CA LYS A 20 9.22 5.75 -5.05
C LYS A 20 7.79 6.26 -5.23
N CYS A 21 7.02 6.39 -4.15
CA CYS A 21 5.62 6.81 -4.20
C CYS A 21 5.41 8.15 -3.50
N LEU A 22 4.34 8.85 -3.88
CA LEU A 22 3.94 10.14 -3.29
C LEU A 22 2.50 10.17 -2.79
N TRP A 23 1.63 9.25 -3.25
CA TRP A 23 0.22 9.18 -2.87
C TRP A 23 0.02 9.03 -1.34
N GLN A 24 0.96 8.42 -0.64
CA GLN A 24 0.93 8.27 0.81
C GLN A 24 1.19 9.58 1.58
N PHE A 25 1.63 10.64 0.89
CA PHE A 25 1.97 11.94 1.46
C PHE A 25 0.95 13.05 1.14
N HIS A 26 -0.29 12.71 0.78
CA HIS A 26 -1.35 13.70 0.58
C HIS A 26 -1.55 14.63 1.79
N SER A 27 -2.18 15.78 1.55
CA SER A 27 -2.20 16.90 2.50
C SER A 27 -3.01 16.64 3.77
N ARG A 28 -3.98 15.71 3.73
CA ARG A 28 -4.91 15.45 4.84
C ARG A 28 -4.96 13.97 5.20
N ALA A 29 -5.28 13.68 6.46
CA ALA A 29 -5.36 12.32 6.99
C ALA A 29 -6.36 11.47 6.20
N TRP A 30 -7.56 11.98 5.95
CA TRP A 30 -8.61 11.25 5.21
C TRP A 30 -8.22 10.94 3.76
N ASP A 31 -7.40 11.79 3.13
CA ASP A 31 -6.85 11.48 1.82
C ASP A 31 -5.83 10.35 1.89
N ARG A 32 -4.92 10.40 2.86
CA ARG A 32 -3.93 9.34 3.07
C ARG A 32 -4.61 8.00 3.38
N GLU A 33 -5.59 7.98 4.28
CA GLU A 33 -6.34 6.77 4.64
C GLU A 33 -7.02 6.16 3.41
N ARG A 34 -7.74 6.97 2.64
CA ARG A 34 -8.43 6.53 1.43
C ARG A 34 -7.45 6.03 0.37
N GLN A 35 -6.34 6.72 0.17
CA GLN A 35 -5.31 6.34 -0.81
C GLN A 35 -4.60 5.05 -0.40
N ASN A 36 -4.15 4.96 0.86
CA ASN A 36 -3.50 3.78 1.42
C ASN A 36 -4.40 2.56 1.31
N GLU A 37 -5.68 2.65 1.72
CA GLU A 37 -6.65 1.56 1.60
C GLU A 37 -6.79 1.09 0.14
N ASN A 38 -7.16 2.00 -0.76
CA ASN A 38 -7.52 1.61 -2.11
C ASN A 38 -6.32 1.16 -2.96
N ILE A 39 -5.17 1.84 -2.83
CA ILE A 39 -3.96 1.49 -3.61
C ILE A 39 -3.40 0.16 -3.10
N ILE A 40 -3.29 -0.05 -1.78
CA ILE A 40 -2.76 -1.31 -1.24
C ILE A 40 -3.72 -2.47 -1.52
N GLN A 41 -5.04 -2.29 -1.38
CA GLN A 41 -6.02 -3.31 -1.69
C GLN A 41 -5.96 -3.72 -3.18
N LYS A 42 -5.94 -2.75 -4.11
CA LYS A 42 -5.84 -3.05 -5.54
C LYS A 42 -4.50 -3.68 -5.89
N THR A 43 -3.40 -3.26 -5.24
CA THR A 43 -2.09 -3.90 -5.41
C THR A 43 -2.16 -5.36 -4.99
N MET A 44 -2.72 -5.65 -3.81
CA MET A 44 -2.93 -7.01 -3.30
C MET A 44 -3.76 -7.86 -4.27
N GLN A 45 -4.86 -7.31 -4.82
CA GLN A 45 -5.68 -7.99 -5.83
C GLN A 45 -4.87 -8.35 -7.07
N LEU A 46 -4.09 -7.42 -7.62
CA LEU A 46 -3.24 -7.66 -8.80
C LEU A 46 -2.14 -8.70 -8.55
N LEU A 47 -1.58 -8.74 -7.35
CA LEU A 47 -0.60 -9.75 -6.97
C LEU A 47 -1.26 -11.13 -6.79
N CYS A 48 -2.47 -11.18 -6.24
CA CYS A 48 -3.24 -12.41 -6.06
C CYS A 48 -3.97 -12.90 -7.34
N GLY A 49 -3.91 -12.13 -8.43
CA GLY A 49 -4.64 -12.43 -9.67
C GLY A 49 -6.16 -12.32 -9.53
N GLU A 50 -6.62 -11.45 -8.63
CA GLU A 50 -8.04 -11.19 -8.38
C GLU A 50 -8.55 -10.04 -9.27
N PRO A 51 -9.86 -9.99 -9.57
CA PRO A 51 -10.45 -8.88 -10.30
C PRO A 51 -10.24 -7.53 -9.60
N VAL A 52 -9.96 -6.49 -10.40
CA VAL A 52 -9.79 -5.11 -9.90
C VAL A 52 -10.77 -4.19 -10.60
N SER A 53 -11.61 -3.52 -9.82
CA SER A 53 -12.55 -2.52 -10.33
C SER A 53 -11.84 -1.28 -10.87
N LYS A 54 -12.36 -0.75 -11.99
CA LYS A 54 -11.86 0.44 -12.72
C LYS A 54 -13.04 1.27 -13.26
N ASP A 55 -14.19 1.17 -12.63
CA ASP A 55 -15.47 1.63 -13.17
C ASP A 55 -15.55 3.17 -13.09
N THR A 56 -15.05 3.75 -11.99
CA THR A 56 -15.01 5.20 -11.79
C THR A 56 -13.65 5.83 -12.15
N PRO A 57 -13.61 7.16 -12.42
CA PRO A 57 -12.34 7.86 -12.59
C PRO A 57 -11.39 7.70 -11.38
N GLU A 58 -11.93 7.73 -10.16
CA GLU A 58 -11.15 7.59 -8.93
C GLU A 58 -10.54 6.18 -8.83
N GLU A 59 -11.31 5.14 -9.13
CA GLU A 59 -10.79 3.77 -9.15
C GLU A 59 -9.71 3.55 -10.22
N ARG A 60 -9.81 4.24 -11.36
CA ARG A 60 -8.76 4.22 -12.39
C ARG A 60 -7.48 4.90 -11.91
N CYS A 61 -7.58 5.98 -11.14
CA CYS A 61 -6.41 6.60 -10.51
C CYS A 61 -5.73 5.63 -9.54
N TYR A 62 -6.48 5.04 -8.61
CA TYR A 62 -5.91 4.05 -7.68
C TYR A 62 -5.31 2.84 -8.40
N TYR A 63 -5.95 2.37 -9.47
CA TYR A 63 -5.43 1.27 -10.27
C TYR A 63 -4.08 1.63 -10.93
N ALA A 64 -3.89 2.87 -11.37
CA ALA A 64 -2.63 3.27 -12.00
C ALA A 64 -1.44 3.13 -11.03
N ASP A 65 -1.57 3.67 -9.81
CA ASP A 65 -0.57 3.52 -8.76
C ASP A 65 -0.38 2.07 -8.32
N ALA A 66 -1.49 1.33 -8.15
CA ALA A 66 -1.46 -0.07 -7.75
C ALA A 66 -0.80 -0.98 -8.81
N ALA A 67 -1.01 -0.72 -10.10
CA ALA A 67 -0.39 -1.46 -11.19
C ALA A 67 1.13 -1.25 -11.20
N TYR A 68 1.58 -0.01 -11.00
CA TYR A 68 3.00 0.31 -10.88
C TYR A 68 3.65 -0.40 -9.69
N LEU A 69 2.98 -0.41 -8.52
CA LEU A 69 3.45 -1.13 -7.34
C LEU A 69 3.52 -2.64 -7.59
N ALA A 70 2.44 -3.23 -8.11
CA ALA A 70 2.37 -4.66 -8.35
C ALA A 70 3.45 -5.15 -9.32
N GLU A 71 3.67 -4.42 -10.42
CA GLU A 71 4.74 -4.73 -11.37
C GLU A 71 6.12 -4.60 -10.72
N SER A 72 6.35 -3.49 -9.99
CA SER A 72 7.63 -3.23 -9.32
C SER A 72 7.93 -4.29 -8.26
N TYR A 73 6.95 -4.70 -7.47
CA TYR A 73 7.10 -5.73 -6.46
C TYR A 73 7.41 -7.09 -7.07
N LYS A 74 6.67 -7.51 -8.11
CA LYS A 74 6.97 -8.76 -8.82
C LYS A 74 8.39 -8.77 -9.40
N ARG A 75 8.87 -7.63 -9.89
CA ARG A 75 10.22 -7.51 -10.48
C ARG A 75 11.33 -7.51 -9.44
N LEU A 76 11.14 -6.80 -8.32
CA LEU A 76 12.21 -6.53 -7.34
C LEU A 76 12.23 -7.56 -6.20
N PHE A 77 11.11 -8.21 -5.92
CA PHE A 77 10.95 -9.10 -4.78
C PHE A 77 10.40 -10.46 -5.25
N PRO A 78 11.27 -11.38 -5.71
CA PRO A 78 10.84 -12.67 -6.28
C PRO A 78 9.87 -13.45 -5.40
N TRP A 79 10.06 -13.39 -4.07
CA TRP A 79 9.21 -14.05 -3.08
C TRP A 79 7.73 -13.62 -3.14
N VAL A 80 7.41 -12.44 -3.70
CA VAL A 80 6.03 -11.98 -3.87
C VAL A 80 5.23 -12.91 -4.79
N SER A 81 5.89 -13.51 -5.79
CA SER A 81 5.25 -14.45 -6.72
C SER A 81 5.28 -15.90 -6.23
N GLU A 82 6.11 -16.20 -5.23
CA GLU A 82 6.29 -17.54 -4.67
C GLU A 82 5.39 -17.79 -3.45
N LEU A 83 5.00 -16.71 -2.76
CA LEU A 83 4.06 -16.78 -1.64
C LEU A 83 2.68 -17.26 -2.09
N ASP A 84 2.05 -18.10 -1.28
CA ASP A 84 0.63 -18.35 -1.41
C ASP A 84 -0.18 -17.08 -1.09
N LYS A 85 -1.42 -17.07 -1.59
CA LYS A 85 -2.29 -15.89 -1.48
C LYS A 85 -2.60 -15.52 -0.03
N ALA A 86 -2.68 -16.47 0.90
CA ALA A 86 -3.02 -16.16 2.29
C ALA A 86 -1.86 -15.42 2.97
N ASN A 87 -0.64 -15.94 2.85
CA ASN A 87 0.55 -15.27 3.38
C ASN A 87 0.81 -13.93 2.69
N LEU A 88 0.53 -13.79 1.39
CA LEU A 88 0.67 -12.52 0.71
C LEU A 88 -0.33 -11.46 1.22
N LYS A 89 -1.58 -11.87 1.47
CA LYS A 89 -2.58 -10.98 2.08
C LYS A 89 -2.17 -10.54 3.49
N GLU A 90 -1.58 -11.43 4.27
CA GLU A 90 -1.01 -11.11 5.60
C GLU A 90 0.08 -10.03 5.49
N VAL A 91 1.01 -10.16 4.53
CA VAL A 91 2.04 -9.14 4.27
C VAL A 91 1.43 -7.80 3.87
N MET A 92 0.46 -7.81 2.94
CA MET A 92 -0.15 -6.58 2.42
C MET A 92 -0.97 -5.85 3.50
N GLN A 93 -1.62 -6.60 4.40
CA GLN A 93 -2.31 -6.05 5.56
C GLN A 93 -1.30 -5.39 6.52
N GLY A 94 -0.23 -6.10 6.89
CA GLY A 94 0.81 -5.54 7.75
C GLY A 94 1.50 -4.31 7.14
N LEU A 95 1.68 -4.29 5.81
CA LEU A 95 2.18 -3.13 5.08
C LEU A 95 1.26 -1.92 5.22
N LYS A 96 -0.06 -2.10 5.05
CA LYS A 96 -1.03 -1.03 5.23
C LYS A 96 -0.99 -0.48 6.65
N GLU A 97 -1.08 -1.35 7.65
CA GLU A 97 -1.08 -0.95 9.06
C GLU A 97 0.18 -0.16 9.42
N ARG A 98 1.33 -0.61 8.91
CA ARG A 98 2.60 0.07 9.11
C ARG A 98 2.63 1.44 8.43
N LEU A 99 2.12 1.54 7.22
CA LEU A 99 2.03 2.78 6.45
C LEU A 99 1.10 3.79 7.13
N ASP A 100 -0.08 3.35 7.57
CA ASP A 100 -1.05 4.18 8.28
C ASP A 100 -0.46 4.69 9.60
N PHE A 101 0.20 3.82 10.37
CA PHE A 101 0.87 4.23 11.59
C PHE A 101 1.94 5.29 11.33
N LEU A 102 2.80 5.13 10.34
CA LEU A 102 3.90 6.08 10.11
C LEU A 102 3.42 7.43 9.55
N LEU A 103 2.40 7.40 8.69
CA LEU A 103 2.03 8.56 7.88
C LEU A 103 0.76 9.27 8.34
N ILE A 104 0.02 8.66 9.27
CA ILE A 104 -1.20 9.23 9.84
C ILE A 104 -1.05 9.25 11.36
N THR A 105 -1.19 8.11 12.03
CA THR A 105 -1.37 8.06 13.50
C THR A 105 -0.13 8.50 14.28
N GLY A 106 1.05 8.09 13.83
CA GLY A 106 2.35 8.45 14.39
C GLY A 106 2.99 9.68 13.74
N SER A 107 2.31 10.32 12.78
CA SER A 107 2.82 11.52 12.13
C SER A 107 2.67 12.74 13.04
N LEU A 108 3.71 13.56 13.12
CA LEU A 108 3.68 14.83 13.85
C LEU A 108 3.16 16.00 13.00
N ASN A 109 2.70 15.72 11.77
CA ASN A 109 2.17 16.76 10.90
C ASN A 109 0.78 17.20 11.37
N LYS A 110 0.71 18.40 11.95
CA LYS A 110 -0.53 19.00 12.46
C LYS A 110 -1.52 19.40 11.36
N GLU A 111 -1.06 19.59 10.13
CA GLU A 111 -1.92 19.97 9.00
C GLU A 111 -2.78 18.81 8.50
N LEU A 112 -2.52 17.57 8.95
CA LEU A 112 -3.29 16.40 8.53
C LEU A 112 -4.75 16.46 8.94
N THR A 113 -5.07 17.19 10.01
CA THR A 113 -6.42 17.33 10.55
C THR A 113 -7.05 18.68 10.26
N ASP A 114 -6.39 19.54 9.45
CA ASP A 114 -6.95 20.85 9.11
C ASP A 114 -8.16 20.67 8.17
N PRO A 115 -9.38 21.09 8.56
CA PRO A 115 -10.57 20.93 7.73
C PRO A 115 -10.54 21.73 6.44
N LEU A 116 -9.70 22.77 6.34
CA LEU A 116 -9.55 23.59 5.15
C LEU A 116 -8.41 23.02 4.31
N TYR A 117 -8.54 23.04 2.98
CA TYR A 117 -7.46 22.69 2.06
C TYR A 117 -6.60 23.89 1.70
#